data_AF-A0A7K0KPV7-F1
#
_entry.id   AF-A0A7K0KPV7-F1
#
_cell.length_a   1.000
_cell.length_b   1.000
_cell.length_c   1.000
_cell.angle_alpha   90.00
_cell.angle_beta   90.00
_cell.angle_gamma   90.00
#
_symmetry.space_group_name_H-M   'P 1'
#
loop_
_entity.id
_entity.type
_entity.pdbx_description
1 polymer ?
#
loop_
_entity_poly.entity_id
_entity_poly.type
_entity_poly.pdbx_seq_one_letter_code
_entity_poly.pdbx_strand_id
1 'polypeptide(L)'
;MNHLVAQGHDVTVLTAGLDYFRFVAGSDESLLQRIDPRVRVVRIPFAPVHREPVINRWPQRRAEYPRLWRDDTIVRERKIFPENQYASWRPRVEAAAYRLQRERPVDLVIATGNPYVDFVVPMMM
;
A
#
# COMPACT_ATOMS: atom_id res chain seq x y z
N MET A 1 -11.41 -9.26 8.82
CA MET A 1 -10.29 -9.92 9.53
C MET A 1 -10.71 -10.50 10.88
N ASN A 2 -11.19 -9.72 11.86
CA ASN A 2 -11.57 -10.26 13.19
C ASN A 2 -12.58 -11.41 13.11
N HIS A 3 -13.58 -11.30 12.24
CA HIS A 3 -14.56 -12.36 12.04
C HIS A 3 -13.91 -13.66 11.54
N LEU A 4 -12.98 -13.60 10.58
CA LEU A 4 -12.26 -14.77 10.08
C LEU A 4 -11.43 -15.43 11.19
N VAL A 5 -10.76 -14.62 12.01
CA VAL A 5 -10.03 -15.11 13.18
C VAL A 5 -10.96 -15.77 14.20
N ALA A 6 -12.17 -15.22 14.42
CA ALA A 6 -13.18 -15.82 15.29
C ALA A 6 -13.70 -17.17 14.75
N GLN A 7 -13.66 -17.38 13.43
CA GLN A 7 -13.95 -18.68 12.80
C GLN A 7 -12.76 -19.65 12.79
N GLY A 8 -11.63 -19.27 13.40
CA GLY A 8 -10.46 -20.15 13.54
C GLY A 8 -9.43 -20.05 12.41
N HIS A 9 -9.55 -19.08 11.50
CA HIS A 9 -8.57 -18.90 10.43
C HIS A 9 -7.30 -18.17 10.92
N ASP A 10 -6.13 -18.56 10.40
CA ASP A 10 -4.89 -17.77 10.50
C ASP A 10 -4.95 -16.61 9.51
N VAL A 11 -4.82 -15.38 10.00
CA VAL A 11 -5.05 -14.17 9.20
C VAL A 11 -3.82 -13.28 9.23
N THR A 12 -3.24 -13.07 8.05
CA THR A 12 -2.21 -12.06 7.81
C THR A 12 -2.76 -10.94 6.92
N VAL A 13 -2.55 -9.69 7.31
CA VAL A 13 -2.96 -8.50 6.55
C VAL A 13 -1.73 -7.76 6.07
N LEU A 14 -1.53 -7.72 4.75
CA LEU A 14 -0.57 -6.82 4.11
C LEU A 14 -1.25 -5.47 3.86
N THR A 15 -0.69 -4.40 4.40
CA THR A 15 -1.30 -3.07 4.29
C THR A 15 -0.24 -1.97 4.30
N ALA A 16 -0.62 -0.76 3.92
CA ALA A 16 0.27 0.40 3.93
C ALA A 16 0.80 0.69 5.34
N GLY A 17 1.95 1.36 5.40
CA GLY A 17 2.53 1.89 6.63
C GLY A 17 1.61 2.93 7.29
N LEU A 18 1.73 3.09 8.61
CA LEU A 18 0.92 4.05 9.37
C LEU A 18 1.10 5.50 8.86
N ASP A 19 2.29 5.86 8.38
CA ASP A 19 2.55 7.19 7.83
C ASP A 19 1.64 7.52 6.63
N TYR A 20 1.34 6.54 5.77
CA TYR A 20 0.40 6.76 4.67
C TYR A 20 -1.00 7.11 5.20
N PHE A 21 -1.45 6.38 6.22
CA PHE A 21 -2.75 6.64 6.83
C PHE A 21 -2.79 7.99 7.56
N ARG A 22 -1.71 8.35 8.27
CA ARG A 22 -1.60 9.63 9.00
C ARG A 22 -1.56 10.83 8.06
N PHE A 23 -0.74 10.76 7.02
CA PHE A 23 -0.39 11.94 6.23
C PHE A 23 -1.14 12.05 4.90
N VAL A 24 -1.69 10.94 4.39
CA VAL A 24 -2.25 10.89 3.02
C VAL A 24 -3.72 10.49 3.00
N ALA A 25 -4.11 9.40 3.65
CA ALA A 25 -5.47 8.87 3.57
C ALA A 25 -6.41 9.37 4.69
N GLY A 26 -5.85 9.75 5.84
CA GLY A 26 -6.60 9.94 7.08
C GLY A 26 -6.90 8.60 7.76
N SER A 27 -6.83 8.56 9.09
CA SER A 27 -7.22 7.39 9.87
C SER A 27 -7.60 7.72 11.30
N ASP A 28 -8.49 6.90 11.87
CA ASP A 28 -8.70 6.81 13.32
C ASP A 28 -7.81 5.70 13.89
N GLU A 29 -6.73 6.07 14.58
CA GLU A 29 -5.80 5.12 15.19
C GLU A 29 -6.41 4.32 16.35
N SER A 30 -7.51 4.79 16.95
CA SER A 30 -8.20 4.05 18.01
C SER A 30 -8.76 2.71 17.51
N LEU A 31 -9.04 2.60 16.20
CA LEU A 31 -9.50 1.36 15.58
C LEU A 31 -8.43 0.26 15.59
N LEU A 32 -7.14 0.62 15.69
CA LEU A 32 -6.05 -0.36 15.79
C LEU A 32 -6.15 -1.20 17.08
N GLN A 33 -6.70 -0.61 18.14
CA GLN A 33 -6.90 -1.29 19.43
C GLN A 33 -8.00 -2.36 19.38
N ARG A 34 -8.85 -2.32 18.34
CA ARG A 34 -9.94 -3.27 18.14
C ARG A 34 -9.55 -4.46 17.27
N ILE A 35 -8.32 -4.50 16.77
CA ILE A 35 -7.82 -5.62 15.96
C ILE A 35 -7.61 -6.82 16.89
N ASP A 36 -8.14 -8.00 16.53
CA ASP A 36 -7.86 -9.22 17.28
C ASP A 36 -6.33 -9.46 17.31
N PRO A 37 -5.72 -9.67 18.48
CA PRO A 37 -4.26 -9.76 18.62
C PRO A 37 -3.63 -10.94 17.85
N ARG A 38 -4.44 -11.92 17.41
CA ARG A 38 -3.98 -13.02 16.55
C ARG A 38 -3.81 -12.62 15.09
N VAL A 39 -4.37 -11.47 14.66
CA VAL A 39 -4.16 -10.96 13.29
C VAL A 39 -2.72 -10.49 13.15
N ARG A 40 -1.98 -11.09 12.22
CA ARG A 40 -0.64 -10.61 11.84
C ARG A 40 -0.75 -9.45 10.88
N VAL A 41 -0.47 -8.24 11.34
CA VAL A 41 -0.46 -7.05 10.47
C VAL A 41 0.97 -6.77 9.99
N VAL A 42 1.18 -6.83 8.67
CA VAL A 42 2.45 -6.47 8.03
C VAL A 42 2.30 -5.11 7.37
N ARG A 43 2.98 -4.12 7.94
CA ARG A 43 2.99 -2.73 7.47
C ARG A 43 4.06 -2.54 6.41
N ILE A 44 3.65 -2.20 5.21
CA ILE A 44 4.54 -2.07 4.04
C ILE A 44 4.72 -0.58 3.74
N PRO A 45 5.96 -0.06 3.72
CA PRO A 45 6.21 1.34 3.44
C PRO A 45 5.57 1.80 2.14
N PHE A 46 4.67 2.79 2.24
CA PHE A 46 3.98 3.39 1.11
C PHE A 46 4.16 4.90 1.16
N ALA A 47 4.95 5.41 0.21
CA ALA A 47 5.25 6.83 0.07
C ALA A 47 4.88 7.25 -1.36
N PRO A 48 3.62 7.62 -1.63
CA PRO A 48 3.21 8.14 -2.92
C PRO A 48 3.86 9.51 -3.13
N VAL A 49 4.83 9.57 -4.04
CA VAL A 49 5.70 10.74 -4.24
C VAL A 49 4.89 12.01 -4.53
N HIS A 50 3.85 11.88 -5.37
CA HIS A 50 2.95 12.99 -5.69
C HIS A 50 2.14 13.52 -4.51
N ARG A 51 1.88 12.70 -3.49
CA ARG A 51 1.06 13.07 -2.33
C ARG A 51 1.88 13.36 -1.08
N GLU A 52 3.21 13.47 -1.18
CA GLU A 52 4.06 13.88 -0.05
C GLU A 52 3.63 15.27 0.46
N PRO A 53 3.02 15.36 1.65
CA PRO A 53 2.50 16.63 2.15
C PRO A 53 3.59 17.45 2.84
N VAL A 54 4.71 16.84 3.24
CA VAL A 54 5.75 17.53 3.98
C VAL A 54 6.72 18.21 3.02
N ILE A 55 6.57 19.52 2.85
CA ILE A 55 7.29 20.33 1.84
C ILE A 55 8.82 20.25 2.00
N ASN A 56 9.32 20.13 3.23
CA ASN A 56 10.77 20.00 3.48
C ASN A 56 11.37 18.67 2.98
N ARG A 57 10.54 17.68 2.64
CA ARG A 57 10.96 16.41 2.02
C ARG A 57 10.94 16.47 0.50
N TRP A 58 10.52 17.59 -0.08
CA TRP A 58 10.43 17.70 -1.52
C TRP A 58 11.83 17.78 -2.13
N PRO A 59 12.08 17.04 -3.24
CA PRO A 59 13.29 17.24 -3.99
C PRO A 59 13.30 18.67 -4.55
N GLN A 60 14.46 19.32 -4.58
CA GLN A 60 14.62 20.70 -5.04
C GLN A 60 13.95 20.96 -6.40
N ARG A 61 14.08 20.03 -7.35
CA ARG A 61 13.44 20.11 -8.67
C ARG A 61 11.90 20.20 -8.63
N ARG A 62 11.25 19.60 -7.62
CA ARG A 62 9.79 19.74 -7.42
C ARG A 62 9.43 21.16 -7.00
N ALA A 63 10.26 21.78 -6.17
CA ALA A 63 10.05 23.14 -5.69
C ALA A 63 10.31 24.17 -6.80
N GLU A 64 11.39 24.01 -7.55
CA GLU A 64 11.81 24.96 -8.61
C GLU A 64 11.00 24.80 -9.90
N TYR A 65 10.72 23.55 -10.31
CA TYR A 65 10.09 23.23 -11.59
C TYR A 65 8.92 22.25 -11.42
N PRO A 66 7.83 22.64 -10.73
CA PRO A 66 6.79 21.71 -10.30
C PRO A 66 6.10 20.97 -11.46
N ARG A 67 5.88 21.63 -12.60
CA ARG A 67 5.24 21.02 -13.78
C ARG A 67 6.14 19.95 -14.41
N LEU A 68 7.40 20.29 -14.70
CA LEU A 68 8.38 19.36 -15.28
C LEU A 68 8.62 18.18 -14.35
N TRP A 69 8.76 18.42 -13.05
CA TRP A 69 8.92 17.37 -12.07
C TRP A 69 7.71 16.41 -12.04
N ARG A 70 6.49 16.97 -12.12
CA ARG A 70 5.26 16.17 -12.13
C ARG A 70 5.21 15.28 -13.36
N ASP A 71 5.42 15.85 -14.54
CA ASP A 71 5.28 15.14 -15.81
C ASP A 71 6.33 14.01 -15.91
N ASP A 72 7.57 14.28 -15.53
CA ASP A 72 8.62 13.25 -15.47
C ASP A 72 8.33 12.15 -14.46
N THR A 73 7.74 12.51 -13.31
CA THR A 73 7.36 11.53 -12.28
C THR A 73 6.22 10.65 -12.76
N ILE A 74 5.20 11.20 -13.41
CA ILE A 74 4.10 10.43 -14.00
C ILE A 74 4.64 9.44 -15.04
N VAL A 75 5.52 9.90 -15.95
CA VAL A 75 6.12 9.04 -16.98
C VAL A 75 6.91 7.91 -16.35
N ARG A 76 7.69 8.18 -15.30
CA ARG A 76 8.47 7.15 -14.59
C ARG A 76 7.58 6.17 -13.82
N GLU A 77 6.59 6.66 -13.08
CA GLU A 77 5.73 5.82 -12.24
C GLU A 77 4.79 4.93 -13.07
N ARG A 78 4.28 5.43 -14.22
CA ARG A 78 3.46 4.64 -15.14
C ARG A 78 4.17 3.43 -15.74
N LYS A 79 5.51 3.45 -15.80
CA LYS A 79 6.31 2.27 -16.21
C LYS A 79 6.26 1.15 -15.17
N ILE A 80 5.91 1.46 -13.92
CA ILE A 80 5.84 0.50 -12.81
C ILE A 80 4.39 0.05 -12.60
N PHE A 81 3.44 0.99 -12.58
CA PHE A 81 2.02 0.67 -12.43
C PHE A 81 1.14 1.72 -13.14
N PRO A 82 0.03 1.33 -13.80
CA PRO A 82 -0.83 2.27 -14.54
C PRO A 82 -1.36 3.40 -13.67
N GLU A 83 -1.74 3.08 -12.42
CA GLU A 83 -2.07 4.07 -11.40
C GLU A 83 -0.81 4.52 -10.67
N ASN A 84 -0.21 5.63 -11.14
CA ASN A 84 1.03 6.20 -10.62
C ASN A 84 1.10 6.28 -9.08
N GLN A 85 -0.02 6.57 -8.41
CA GLN A 85 -0.12 6.61 -6.95
C GLN A 85 0.35 5.33 -6.24
N TYR A 86 0.28 4.15 -6.87
CA TYR A 86 0.71 2.87 -6.29
C TYR A 86 2.08 2.39 -6.81
N ALA A 87 2.72 3.13 -7.72
CA ALA A 87 3.99 2.75 -8.33
C ALA A 87 5.09 2.51 -7.28
N SER A 88 5.14 3.33 -6.21
CA SER A 88 6.12 3.16 -5.14
C SER A 88 5.82 1.98 -4.20
N TRP A 89 4.59 1.46 -4.23
CA TRP A 89 4.11 0.42 -3.33
C TRP A 89 4.14 -0.97 -3.96
N ARG A 90 3.71 -1.09 -5.22
CA ARG A 90 3.62 -2.34 -5.98
C ARG A 90 4.80 -3.30 -5.74
N PRO A 91 6.07 -2.92 -6.04
CA PRO A 91 7.18 -3.86 -5.90
C PRO A 91 7.40 -4.31 -4.45
N ARG A 92 7.06 -3.47 -3.46
CA ARG A 92 7.22 -3.77 -2.04
C ARG A 92 6.13 -4.71 -1.54
N VAL A 93 4.88 -4.49 -1.96
CA VAL A 93 3.76 -5.36 -1.58
C VAL A 93 3.84 -6.72 -2.26
N GLU A 94 4.26 -6.77 -3.53
CA GLU A 94 4.53 -8.02 -4.24
C GLU A 94 5.65 -8.81 -3.55
N ALA A 95 6.79 -8.18 -3.23
CA ALA A 95 7.88 -8.84 -2.51
C ALA A 95 7.45 -9.38 -1.14
N ALA A 96 6.63 -8.62 -0.40
CA ALA A 96 6.09 -9.08 0.88
C ALA A 96 5.12 -10.26 0.71
N ALA A 97 4.27 -10.24 -0.31
CA ALA A 97 3.35 -11.32 -0.62
C ALA A 97 4.08 -12.59 -1.04
N TYR A 98 5.10 -12.51 -1.91
CA TYR A 98 5.90 -13.66 -2.30
C TYR A 98 6.68 -14.26 -1.12
N ARG A 99 7.23 -13.40 -0.24
CA ARG A 99 7.86 -13.88 0.99
C ARG A 99 6.87 -14.58 1.90
N LEU A 100 5.68 -14.00 2.10
CA LEU A 100 4.62 -14.61 2.89
C LEU A 100 4.23 -15.97 2.33
N GLN A 101 4.00 -16.08 1.03
CA GLN A 101 3.62 -17.35 0.39
C GLN A 101 4.69 -18.45 0.57
N ARG A 102 5.97 -18.08 0.57
CA ARG A 102 7.08 -19.02 0.79
C ARG A 102 7.19 -19.48 2.25
N GLU A 103 6.92 -18.60 3.21
CA GLU A 103 7.09 -18.86 4.63
C GLU A 103 5.83 -19.45 5.28
N ARG A 104 4.65 -19.02 4.82
CA ARG A 104 3.31 -19.38 5.30
C ARG A 104 2.34 -19.35 4.11
N PRO A 105 2.26 -20.45 3.34
CA PRO A 105 1.36 -20.53 2.19
C PRO A 105 -0.08 -20.13 2.57
N VAL A 106 -0.73 -19.32 1.75
CA VAL A 106 -2.11 -18.90 1.96
C VAL A 106 -3.07 -19.63 1.01
N ASP A 107 -4.21 -20.06 1.53
CA ASP A 107 -5.25 -20.74 0.74
C ASP A 107 -6.27 -19.77 0.13
N LEU A 108 -6.36 -18.55 0.68
CA LEU A 108 -7.32 -17.53 0.27
C LEU A 108 -6.69 -16.14 0.34
N VAL A 109 -6.86 -15.36 -0.74
CA VAL A 109 -6.51 -13.94 -0.79
C VAL A 109 -7.79 -13.12 -0.91
N ILE A 110 -7.96 -12.17 0.02
CA ILE A 110 -9.02 -11.16 -0.04
C ILE A 110 -8.35 -9.82 -0.26
N ALA A 111 -8.71 -9.15 -1.36
CA ALA A 111 -8.23 -7.83 -1.67
C ALA A 111 -9.28 -6.77 -1.30
N THR A 112 -8.82 -5.69 -0.67
CA THR A 112 -9.63 -4.51 -0.33
C THR A 112 -8.88 -3.26 -0.77
N GLY A 113 -9.58 -2.29 -1.34
CA GLY A 113 -8.97 -1.13 -1.96
C GLY A 113 -9.60 0.17 -1.52
N ASN A 114 -8.96 1.26 -1.88
CA ASN A 114 -9.57 2.58 -1.76
C ASN A 114 -10.83 2.66 -2.66
N PRO A 115 -11.76 3.59 -2.38
CA PRO A 115 -12.85 3.86 -3.30
C PRO A 115 -12.33 4.11 -4.72
N TYR A 116 -13.07 3.62 -5.72
CA TYR A 116 -12.75 3.78 -7.14
C TYR A 116 -11.46 3.08 -7.61
N VAL A 117 -11.01 2.04 -6.90
CA VAL A 117 -9.95 1.14 -7.35
C VAL A 117 -10.57 -0.15 -7.85
N ASP A 118 -10.17 -0.58 -9.04
CA ASP A 118 -10.55 -1.86 -9.60
C ASP A 118 -9.53 -2.94 -9.25
N PHE A 119 -10.02 -4.09 -8.81
CA PHE A 119 -9.22 -5.29 -8.62
C PHE A 119 -9.29 -6.14 -9.87
N VAL A 120 -8.12 -6.41 -10.46
CA VAL A 120 -7.99 -7.39 -11.52
C VAL A 120 -7.16 -8.55 -10.99
N VAL A 121 -7.62 -9.77 -11.24
CA VAL A 121 -6.76 -10.95 -11.09
C VAL A 121 -5.81 -10.92 -12.27
N PRO A 122 -4.49 -10.72 -12.09
CA PRO A 122 -3.58 -10.86 -13.19
C PRO A 122 -3.60 -12.33 -13.63
N MET A 123 -4.05 -12.60 -14.87
CA MET A 123 -3.66 -13.85 -15.53
C MET A 123 -2.13 -13.80 -15.66
N MET A 124 -1.44 -14.60 -14.86
CA MET A 124 -0.02 -14.85 -15.07
C MET A 124 0.11 -15.51 -16.45
N MET A 125 0.64 -14.78 -17.43
CA MET A 125 1.17 -15.33 -18.69
C MET A 125 2.61 -15.77 -18.48
#